data_AF-A0A1F4FIC3-F1
#
_entry.id   AF-A0A1F4FIC3-F1
#
_cell.length_a   1.000
_cell.length_b   1.000
_cell.length_c   1.000
_cell.angle_alpha   90.00
_cell.angle_beta   90.00
_cell.angle_gamma   90.00
#
_symmetry.space_group_name_H-M   'P 1'
#
loop_
_entity.id
_entity.type
_entity.pdbx_description
1 polymer ?
#
loop_
_entity_poly.entity_id
_entity_poly.type
_entity_poly.pdbx_seq_one_letter_code
_entity_poly.pdbx_strand_id
1 'polypeptide(L)'
;MNQIACSRPRSLLLFSCVAAAMIGMIGVSMAARPAESAAHFFGLGDLPGGTTTSYAYGISGSGTVIAGESFSAISQIHGEGVQWKRLSPTSWQMTGIGLPAGDALNSPAASASADGEWIVGRVSYTSPTAPLIDTDAYRWRPSTGFELLGVPSGFVVAAALGADKHGHVIVGWGGPNPSYSNLRALAWRRVASNWQVELIEPQYDSQAVRVDPVGRIAIGWGNSPAAGPSGREAVYWTRGLAGSWQRHWLGALPNTQGMSQASGIARVGPSHLIVGFSGVFSGVILPTIWRVKGHQLPQMAELPLLPGFTSGSANAISKDGSRIVGNCWDAAFVFQACVWDYVPASGSYVVSNLKDRLSALGVTAADGWTLWHTSGVSEDGSVICGSGTNPQGDDEGWAADLP
;
A
#
# COMPACT_ATOMS: atom_id res chain seq x y z
N MET A 1 101.32 -8.97 2.33
CA MET A 1 101.59 -8.16 1.13
C MET A 1 100.62 -7.00 1.11
N ASN A 2 101.20 -5.79 1.14
CA ASN A 2 100.67 -4.46 0.85
C ASN A 2 99.15 -4.30 0.68
N GLN A 3 98.45 -3.62 1.59
CA GLN A 3 98.48 -2.20 1.99
C GLN A 3 97.30 -1.45 1.32
N ILE A 4 96.31 -1.00 2.11
CA ILE A 4 96.08 0.40 2.56
C ILE A 4 95.41 1.22 1.43
N ALA A 5 94.27 1.91 1.58
CA ALA A 5 93.75 2.80 2.62
C ALA A 5 92.25 3.03 2.33
N CYS A 6 91.38 3.66 3.13
CA CYS A 6 91.45 4.45 4.36
C CYS A 6 89.96 4.61 4.79
N SER A 7 89.55 4.28 6.02
CA SER A 7 89.41 5.20 7.18
C SER A 7 88.30 6.26 6.97
N ARG A 8 87.29 6.49 7.83
CA ARG A 8 87.06 6.28 9.27
C ARG A 8 85.55 6.50 9.60
N PRO A 9 85.08 6.10 10.81
CA PRO A 9 83.66 6.04 11.18
C PRO A 9 83.16 7.26 11.98
N ARG A 10 81.86 7.57 11.93
CA ARG A 10 81.15 8.45 12.90
C ARG A 10 79.67 8.04 13.01
N SER A 11 79.30 7.36 14.10
CA SER A 11 78.45 7.89 15.19
C SER A 11 77.13 8.54 14.72
N LEU A 12 76.02 7.79 14.77
CA LEU A 12 74.67 8.33 14.68
C LEU A 12 74.39 9.18 15.94
N LEU A 13 74.34 10.49 15.77
CA LEU A 13 73.87 11.45 16.78
C LEU A 13 72.37 11.67 16.62
N LEU A 14 71.67 11.55 17.75
CA LEU A 14 70.32 12.02 17.96
C LEU A 14 70.22 13.51 17.60
N PHE A 15 69.18 13.90 16.86
CA PHE A 15 68.64 15.25 16.90
C PHE A 15 67.21 15.19 17.41
N SER A 16 67.04 15.80 18.59
CA SER A 16 65.78 16.21 19.19
C SER A 16 65.06 17.20 18.28
N CYS A 17 63.75 17.03 18.11
CA CYS A 17 62.86 18.07 17.61
C CYS A 17 61.63 18.15 18.51
N VAL A 18 61.37 19.39 18.91
CA VAL A 18 60.50 19.85 20.00
C VAL A 18 59.03 19.62 19.68
N ALA A 19 58.27 19.19 20.68
CA ALA A 19 56.83 19.03 20.65
C ALA A 19 56.11 20.40 20.58
N ALA A 20 55.17 20.52 19.64
CA ALA A 20 54.09 21.49 19.71
C ALA A 20 52.76 20.71 19.59
N ALA A 21 52.04 20.63 20.70
CA ALA A 21 50.72 20.01 20.77
C ALA A 21 49.70 20.91 20.07
N MET A 22 49.26 20.52 18.87
CA MET A 22 48.04 21.03 18.27
C MET A 22 46.87 20.20 18.79
N ILE A 23 46.13 20.76 19.75
CA ILE A 23 44.82 20.26 20.14
C ILE A 23 43.88 20.55 18.96
N GLY A 24 43.80 19.60 18.03
CA GLY A 24 42.73 19.59 17.03
C GLY A 24 41.44 19.25 17.74
N MET A 25 40.56 20.24 17.94
CA MET A 25 39.16 19.98 18.23
C MET A 25 38.61 19.13 17.09
N ILE A 26 38.43 17.83 17.34
CA ILE A 26 37.50 17.03 16.56
C ILE A 26 36.14 17.63 16.89
N GLY A 27 35.70 18.56 16.05
CA GLY A 27 34.31 18.94 15.99
C GLY A 27 33.56 17.67 15.65
N VAL A 28 32.97 17.03 16.64
CA VAL A 28 31.89 16.08 16.42
C VAL A 28 30.83 16.91 15.72
N SER A 29 30.78 16.81 14.39
CA SER A 29 29.59 17.21 13.65
C SER A 29 28.48 16.36 14.25
N MET A 30 27.70 16.96 15.15
CA MET A 30 26.37 16.46 15.41
C MET A 30 25.69 16.57 14.05
N ALA A 31 25.68 15.47 13.29
CA ALA A 31 24.70 15.31 12.24
C ALA A 31 23.37 15.63 12.92
N ALA A 32 22.75 16.74 12.50
CA ALA A 32 21.43 17.08 12.96
C ALA A 32 20.60 15.83 12.73
N ARG A 33 20.07 15.24 13.82
CA ARG A 33 19.04 14.22 13.69
C ARG A 33 18.00 14.82 12.73
N PRO A 34 17.58 14.10 11.67
CA PRO A 34 16.42 14.56 10.92
C PRO A 34 15.34 14.83 11.95
N ALA A 35 14.71 16.01 11.88
CA ALA A 35 13.66 16.39 12.80
C ALA A 35 12.68 15.21 12.88
N GLU A 36 12.58 14.61 14.06
CA GLU A 36 11.71 13.47 14.30
C GLU A 36 10.31 13.93 13.88
N SER A 37 9.72 13.24 12.90
CA SER A 37 8.39 13.60 12.40
C SER A 37 7.44 13.54 13.59
N ALA A 38 6.94 14.69 14.04
CA ALA A 38 6.02 14.72 15.17
C ALA A 38 4.76 13.93 14.82
N ALA A 39 4.22 13.21 15.81
CA ALA A 39 2.98 12.48 15.63
C ALA A 39 1.81 13.44 15.45
N HIS A 40 0.91 13.12 14.52
CA HIS A 40 -0.27 13.91 14.22
C HIS A 40 -1.43 13.01 13.82
N PHE A 41 -2.64 13.54 13.95
CA PHE A 41 -3.85 12.93 13.41
C PHE A 41 -4.65 14.00 12.67
N PHE A 42 -5.15 13.64 11.49
CA PHE A 42 -5.88 14.51 10.59
C PHE A 42 -7.20 13.84 10.20
N GLY A 43 -8.32 14.53 10.42
CA GLY A 43 -9.51 14.33 9.59
C GLY A 43 -9.23 14.96 8.21
N LEU A 44 -9.49 14.20 7.14
CA LEU A 44 -9.17 14.63 5.77
C LEU A 44 -10.29 15.46 5.12
N GLY A 45 -11.46 15.55 5.75
CA GLY A 45 -12.65 16.25 5.27
C GLY A 45 -13.37 15.53 4.14
N ASP A 46 -14.45 16.17 3.67
CA ASP A 46 -15.34 15.72 2.60
C ASP A 46 -15.54 16.82 1.54
N LEU A 47 -15.83 16.41 0.31
CA LEU A 47 -16.14 17.33 -0.78
C LEU A 47 -17.52 17.98 -0.57
N PRO A 48 -17.68 19.28 -0.88
CA PRO A 48 -18.94 19.96 -0.66
C PRO A 48 -20.07 19.50 -1.61
N GLY A 49 -21.30 19.59 -1.13
CA GLY A 49 -22.52 19.48 -1.93
C GLY A 49 -23.14 18.08 -2.03
N GLY A 50 -22.57 17.10 -1.33
CA GLY A 50 -23.19 15.79 -1.07
C GLY A 50 -23.50 15.59 0.42
N THR A 51 -23.81 14.34 0.80
CA THR A 51 -23.79 13.92 2.21
C THR A 51 -22.36 14.03 2.75
N THR A 52 -22.19 14.47 4.00
CA THR A 52 -20.89 14.52 4.68
C THR A 52 -20.31 13.11 4.84
N THR A 53 -19.59 12.64 3.82
CA THR A 53 -19.03 11.30 3.77
C THR A 53 -17.79 11.27 2.89
N SER A 54 -16.69 10.74 3.42
CA SER A 54 -15.47 10.47 2.66
C SER A 54 -14.75 9.21 3.15
N TYR A 55 -14.01 8.56 2.25
CA TYR A 55 -13.25 7.35 2.54
C TYR A 55 -11.85 7.43 1.93
N ALA A 56 -10.83 7.02 2.68
CA ALA A 56 -9.45 6.95 2.19
C ALA A 56 -9.05 5.50 1.88
N TYR A 57 -8.74 5.20 0.62
CA TYR A 57 -8.54 3.83 0.12
C TYR A 57 -7.08 3.43 -0.10
N GLY A 58 -6.19 4.39 -0.36
CA GLY A 58 -4.77 4.10 -0.55
C GLY A 58 -3.89 5.33 -0.47
N ILE A 59 -2.63 5.11 -0.11
CA ILE A 59 -1.60 6.14 0.04
C ILE A 59 -0.41 5.86 -0.88
N SER A 60 0.18 6.93 -1.41
CA SER A 60 1.44 6.89 -2.15
C SER A 60 2.60 6.41 -1.28
N GLY A 61 3.63 5.86 -1.92
CA GLY A 61 4.84 5.41 -1.24
C GLY A 61 5.58 6.54 -0.51
N SER A 62 5.51 7.77 -1.03
CA SER A 62 6.07 8.97 -0.38
C SER A 62 5.26 9.45 0.83
N GLY A 63 4.07 8.90 1.09
CA GLY A 63 3.18 9.36 2.17
C GLY A 63 2.55 10.74 1.93
N THR A 64 2.67 11.30 0.72
CA THR A 64 2.23 12.69 0.43
C THR A 64 0.93 12.79 -0.33
N VAL A 65 0.43 11.69 -0.90
CA VAL A 65 -0.83 11.64 -1.65
C VAL A 65 -1.67 10.47 -1.14
N ILE A 66 -2.92 10.75 -0.78
CA ILE A 66 -3.96 9.77 -0.44
C ILE A 66 -5.04 9.86 -1.51
N ALA A 67 -5.51 8.70 -1.96
CA ALA A 67 -6.60 8.53 -2.90
C ALA A 67 -7.81 7.92 -2.20
N GLY A 68 -9.01 8.36 -2.59
CA GLY A 68 -10.24 7.80 -2.07
C GLY A 68 -11.49 8.35 -2.76
N GLU A 69 -12.58 8.45 -2.02
CA GLU A 69 -13.84 8.97 -2.55
C GLU A 69 -14.57 9.85 -1.54
N SER A 70 -15.44 10.71 -2.05
CA SER A 70 -16.35 11.52 -1.26
C SER A 70 -17.63 11.82 -2.03
N PHE A 71 -18.73 12.01 -1.32
CA PHE A 71 -20.02 12.34 -1.92
C PHE A 71 -20.04 13.84 -2.19
N SER A 72 -20.22 14.23 -3.46
CA SER A 72 -20.06 15.63 -3.88
C SER A 72 -21.28 16.13 -4.65
N ALA A 73 -21.31 17.44 -4.94
CA ALA A 73 -22.35 18.06 -5.76
C ALA A 73 -22.53 17.39 -7.15
N ILE A 74 -21.49 16.76 -7.70
CA ILE A 74 -21.52 16.12 -9.02
C ILE A 74 -21.71 14.60 -8.97
N SER A 75 -21.60 13.99 -7.78
CA SER A 75 -21.84 12.56 -7.57
C SER A 75 -22.34 12.31 -6.15
N GLN A 76 -23.64 12.54 -5.95
CA GLN A 76 -24.29 12.47 -4.63
C GLN A 76 -24.67 11.06 -4.17
N ILE A 77 -24.63 10.06 -5.07
CA ILE A 77 -25.05 8.68 -4.76
C ILE A 77 -23.86 7.72 -4.85
N HIS A 78 -22.97 7.95 -5.82
CA HIS A 78 -21.99 6.96 -6.24
C HIS A 78 -20.53 7.35 -5.89
N GLY A 79 -20.32 8.54 -5.34
CA GLY A 79 -19.01 9.10 -4.96
C GLY A 79 -18.25 9.75 -6.11
N GLU A 80 -17.46 10.77 -5.80
CA GLU A 80 -16.43 11.35 -6.67
C GLU A 80 -15.06 10.92 -6.13
N GLY A 81 -14.12 10.61 -7.02
CA GLY A 81 -12.73 10.39 -6.62
C GLY A 81 -12.14 11.63 -5.96
N VAL A 82 -11.36 11.43 -4.90
CA VAL A 82 -10.69 12.51 -4.17
C VAL A 82 -9.20 12.26 -4.07
N GLN A 83 -8.42 13.32 -4.26
CA GLN A 83 -7.02 13.40 -3.90
C GLN A 83 -6.86 14.23 -2.63
N TRP A 84 -6.22 13.70 -1.60
CA TRP A 84 -5.65 14.49 -0.52
C TRP A 84 -4.14 14.58 -0.70
N LYS A 85 -3.61 15.79 -0.84
CA LYS A 85 -2.19 16.06 -1.03
C LYS A 85 -1.60 16.78 0.17
N ARG A 86 -0.52 16.26 0.73
CA ARG A 86 0.22 16.88 1.83
C ARG A 86 0.86 18.18 1.35
N LEU A 87 0.51 19.31 1.96
CA LEU A 87 1.12 20.62 1.65
C LEU A 87 2.21 21.00 2.64
N SER A 88 2.10 20.53 3.88
CA SER A 88 3.03 20.82 4.96
C SER A 88 2.99 19.69 6.01
N PRO A 89 3.90 19.65 6.99
CA PRO A 89 3.83 18.71 8.10
C PRO A 89 2.54 18.76 8.92
N THR A 90 1.64 19.74 8.74
CA THR A 90 0.41 19.85 9.53
C THR A 90 -0.85 20.04 8.69
N SER A 91 -0.78 19.89 7.37
CA SER A 91 -1.93 20.17 6.51
C SER A 91 -2.01 19.31 5.25
N TRP A 92 -3.23 18.90 4.93
CA TRP A 92 -3.62 18.25 3.69
C TRP A 92 -4.53 19.16 2.86
N GLN A 93 -4.37 19.14 1.55
CA GLN A 93 -5.26 19.77 0.59
C GLN A 93 -6.11 18.71 -0.09
N MET A 94 -7.42 18.85 0.00
CA MET A 94 -8.37 18.02 -0.71
C MET A 94 -8.65 18.59 -2.11
N THR A 95 -8.72 17.72 -3.12
CA THR A 95 -9.07 18.04 -4.51
C THR A 95 -9.99 16.97 -5.05
N GLY A 96 -11.18 17.36 -5.52
CA GLY A 96 -12.05 16.48 -6.29
C GLY A 96 -11.45 16.18 -7.67
N ILE A 97 -11.45 14.92 -8.05
CA ILE A 97 -10.87 14.43 -9.31
C ILE A 97 -11.81 14.73 -10.50
N GLY A 98 -13.09 14.98 -10.21
CA GLY A 98 -14.14 15.20 -11.21
C GLY A 98 -14.65 13.91 -11.83
N LEU A 99 -15.37 14.05 -12.95
CA LEU A 99 -15.82 12.96 -13.81
C LEU A 99 -15.23 13.15 -15.21
N PRO A 100 -14.92 12.06 -15.95
CA PRO A 100 -14.62 12.19 -17.37
C PRO A 100 -15.86 12.69 -18.13
N ALA A 101 -15.64 13.21 -19.35
CA ALA A 101 -16.74 13.68 -20.19
C ALA A 101 -17.72 12.54 -20.55
N GLY A 102 -18.98 12.90 -20.81
CA GLY A 102 -20.03 11.94 -21.17
C GLY A 102 -21.01 11.70 -20.02
N ASP A 103 -21.45 10.46 -19.89
CA ASP A 103 -22.49 9.98 -18.97
C ASP A 103 -21.90 9.24 -17.74
N ALA A 104 -20.68 9.61 -17.35
CA ALA A 104 -20.03 9.08 -16.16
C ALA A 104 -20.85 9.39 -14.90
N LEU A 105 -20.99 8.39 -14.04
CA LEU A 105 -21.76 8.44 -12.80
C LEU A 105 -20.90 8.67 -11.56
N ASN A 106 -19.68 8.14 -11.56
CA ASN A 106 -18.72 8.26 -10.46
C ASN A 106 -17.27 8.08 -10.93
N SER A 107 -16.33 8.33 -10.03
CA SER A 107 -14.89 8.21 -10.31
C SER A 107 -14.07 7.74 -9.10
N PRO A 108 -14.52 6.78 -8.27
CA PRO A 108 -13.83 6.43 -7.03
C PRO A 108 -12.36 6.07 -7.28
N ALA A 109 -11.48 6.65 -6.46
CA ALA A 109 -10.04 6.49 -6.59
C ALA A 109 -9.54 5.41 -5.62
N ALA A 110 -9.02 4.31 -6.16
CA ALA A 110 -8.66 3.14 -5.37
C ALA A 110 -7.26 3.25 -4.73
N SER A 111 -6.31 3.91 -5.42
CA SER A 111 -4.91 3.98 -4.95
C SER A 111 -4.11 5.08 -5.66
N ALA A 112 -2.93 5.38 -5.12
CA ALA A 112 -1.93 6.28 -5.72
C ALA A 112 -0.65 5.52 -6.08
N SER A 113 0.07 5.96 -7.11
CA SER A 113 1.40 5.44 -7.45
C SER A 113 2.41 5.73 -6.35
N ALA A 114 3.50 4.96 -6.28
CA ALA A 114 4.46 5.12 -5.20
C ALA A 114 5.13 6.51 -5.18
N ASP A 115 5.32 7.13 -6.35
CA ASP A 115 5.81 8.51 -6.46
C ASP A 115 4.75 9.59 -6.16
N GLY A 116 3.47 9.23 -6.04
CA GLY A 116 2.35 10.14 -5.80
C GLY A 116 1.90 10.94 -7.02
N GLU A 117 2.45 10.68 -8.20
CA GLU A 117 2.14 11.43 -9.43
C GLU A 117 0.83 10.99 -10.09
N TRP A 118 0.39 9.76 -9.83
CA TRP A 118 -0.80 9.18 -10.45
C TRP A 118 -1.76 8.62 -9.41
N ILE A 119 -3.05 8.79 -9.68
CA ILE A 119 -4.15 8.10 -9.00
C ILE A 119 -4.76 7.11 -9.99
N VAL A 120 -5.18 5.93 -9.50
CA VAL A 120 -5.87 4.92 -10.29
C VAL A 120 -7.21 4.56 -9.66
N GLY A 121 -8.17 4.19 -10.49
CA GLY A 121 -9.52 3.83 -10.03
C GLY A 121 -10.40 3.32 -11.14
N ARG A 122 -11.71 3.51 -10.99
CA ARG A 122 -12.70 3.19 -12.02
C ARG A 122 -13.68 4.33 -12.22
N VAL A 123 -14.24 4.40 -13.42
CA VAL A 123 -15.45 5.17 -13.73
C VAL A 123 -16.59 4.19 -14.00
N SER A 124 -17.79 4.49 -13.51
CA SER A 124 -19.03 3.81 -13.91
C SER A 124 -19.88 4.71 -14.80
N TYR A 125 -20.65 4.11 -15.71
CA TYR A 125 -21.49 4.83 -16.68
C TYR A 125 -22.97 4.48 -16.51
N THR A 126 -23.87 5.34 -16.99
CA THR A 126 -25.28 4.95 -17.11
C THR A 126 -25.46 3.82 -18.13
N SER A 127 -26.39 2.89 -17.87
CA SER A 127 -26.72 1.82 -18.82
C SER A 127 -27.03 2.39 -20.23
N PRO A 128 -26.47 1.83 -21.32
CA PRO A 128 -25.82 2.64 -22.35
C PRO A 128 -26.73 3.14 -23.48
N THR A 129 -26.42 4.31 -24.03
CA THR A 129 -26.75 4.70 -25.41
C THR A 129 -25.68 4.34 -26.45
N ALA A 130 -24.46 3.92 -26.07
CA ALA A 130 -23.47 3.11 -26.85
C ALA A 130 -22.05 3.16 -26.22
N PRO A 131 -21.14 2.19 -26.45
CA PRO A 131 -21.32 0.73 -26.44
C PRO A 131 -21.39 0.18 -24.99
N LEU A 132 -21.54 -1.13 -24.84
CA LEU A 132 -21.88 -1.89 -23.61
C LEU A 132 -20.90 -1.80 -22.41
N ILE A 133 -20.11 -0.74 -22.22
CA ILE A 133 -19.17 -0.63 -21.09
C ILE A 133 -19.89 -0.07 -19.86
N ASP A 134 -19.98 -0.87 -18.80
CA ASP A 134 -20.54 -0.49 -17.50
C ASP A 134 -19.50 0.22 -16.63
N THR A 135 -18.25 -0.26 -16.63
CA THR A 135 -17.13 0.42 -15.97
C THR A 135 -15.85 0.37 -16.78
N ASP A 136 -15.05 1.43 -16.69
CA ASP A 136 -13.69 1.46 -17.24
C ASP A 136 -12.68 1.81 -16.15
N ALA A 137 -11.47 1.27 -16.29
CA ALA A 137 -10.36 1.62 -15.42
C ALA A 137 -9.75 2.94 -15.89
N TYR A 138 -9.24 3.74 -14.96
CA TYR A 138 -8.54 4.99 -15.29
C TYR A 138 -7.24 5.12 -14.51
N ARG A 139 -6.36 5.97 -15.04
CA ARG A 139 -5.43 6.74 -14.21
C ARG A 139 -5.65 8.23 -14.39
N TRP A 140 -5.30 9.01 -13.39
CA TRP A 140 -5.54 10.45 -13.36
C TRP A 140 -4.37 11.19 -12.71
N ARG A 141 -4.13 12.41 -13.16
CA ARG A 141 -3.33 13.40 -12.45
C ARG A 141 -3.77 14.82 -12.81
N PRO A 142 -3.50 15.83 -11.97
CA PRO A 142 -3.99 17.18 -12.20
C PRO A 142 -3.60 17.79 -13.55
N SER A 143 -2.39 17.49 -14.03
CA SER A 143 -1.84 18.09 -15.26
C SER A 143 -2.41 17.52 -16.56
N THR A 144 -3.03 16.34 -16.54
CA THR A 144 -3.55 15.69 -17.75
C THR A 144 -5.00 15.23 -17.64
N GLY A 145 -5.60 15.25 -16.45
CA GLY A 145 -6.94 14.72 -16.22
C GLY A 145 -7.00 13.20 -16.36
N PHE A 146 -8.18 12.70 -16.73
CA PHE A 146 -8.47 11.27 -16.90
C PHE A 146 -7.78 10.68 -18.13
N GLU A 147 -7.16 9.53 -17.93
CA GLU A 147 -6.70 8.64 -18.99
C GLU A 147 -7.37 7.27 -18.78
N LEU A 148 -8.34 6.97 -19.62
CA LEU A 148 -9.05 5.68 -19.60
C LEU A 148 -8.12 4.59 -20.15
N LEU A 149 -8.08 3.45 -19.45
CA LEU A 149 -7.17 2.36 -19.75
C LEU A 149 -7.79 1.34 -20.73
N GLY A 150 -9.12 1.37 -20.87
CA GLY A 150 -9.89 0.50 -21.73
C GLY A 150 -10.07 -0.91 -21.17
N VAL A 151 -10.98 -1.65 -21.82
CA VAL A 151 -11.31 -3.04 -21.46
C VAL A 151 -10.87 -4.02 -22.56
N PRO A 152 -10.52 -5.27 -22.23
CA PRO A 152 -10.30 -6.32 -23.23
C PRO A 152 -11.53 -6.52 -24.14
N SER A 153 -11.32 -7.03 -25.35
CA SER A 153 -12.43 -7.37 -26.25
C SER A 153 -13.39 -8.36 -25.59
N GLY A 154 -14.69 -8.05 -25.61
CA GLY A 154 -15.74 -8.84 -24.97
C GLY A 154 -15.90 -8.58 -23.47
N PHE A 155 -15.08 -7.71 -22.87
CA PHE A 155 -15.27 -7.24 -21.52
C PHE A 155 -16.11 -5.97 -21.53
N VAL A 156 -16.87 -5.78 -20.44
CA VAL A 156 -17.78 -4.65 -20.24
C VAL A 156 -17.55 -3.93 -18.90
N VAL A 157 -16.81 -4.56 -18.00
CA VAL A 157 -16.40 -3.95 -16.72
C VAL A 157 -14.89 -4.06 -16.57
N ALA A 158 -14.30 -3.00 -16.02
CA ALA A 158 -12.96 -2.99 -15.48
C ALA A 158 -12.81 -2.01 -14.31
N ALA A 159 -11.83 -2.27 -13.45
CA ALA A 159 -11.37 -1.34 -12.42
C ALA A 159 -9.88 -1.51 -12.16
N ALA A 160 -9.17 -0.39 -12.01
CA ALA A 160 -7.79 -0.39 -11.51
C ALA A 160 -7.78 -0.29 -9.99
N LEU A 161 -6.93 -1.09 -9.34
CA LEU A 161 -6.81 -1.18 -7.88
C LEU A 161 -5.41 -0.84 -7.35
N GLY A 162 -4.38 -0.94 -8.18
CA GLY A 162 -3.00 -0.62 -7.78
C GLY A 162 -2.12 -0.29 -8.98
N ALA A 163 -1.03 0.43 -8.73
CA ALA A 163 -0.10 0.88 -9.76
C ALA A 163 1.35 0.68 -9.33
N ASP A 164 2.24 0.51 -10.31
CA ASP A 164 3.68 0.56 -10.08
C ASP A 164 4.13 1.98 -9.69
N LYS A 165 5.44 2.17 -9.51
CA LYS A 165 5.97 3.45 -9.04
C LYS A 165 5.53 4.64 -9.90
N HIS A 166 5.40 4.46 -11.21
CA HIS A 166 5.20 5.53 -12.19
C HIS A 166 3.84 5.48 -12.89
N GLY A 167 2.95 4.59 -12.48
CA GLY A 167 1.67 4.37 -13.14
C GLY A 167 1.81 3.84 -14.57
N HIS A 168 2.87 3.11 -14.89
CA HIS A 168 3.10 2.49 -16.21
C HIS A 168 2.61 1.05 -16.30
N VAL A 169 2.61 0.35 -15.16
CA VAL A 169 1.92 -0.92 -14.97
C VAL A 169 0.85 -0.71 -13.91
N ILE A 170 -0.39 -0.95 -14.29
CA ILE A 170 -1.56 -0.84 -13.41
C ILE A 170 -2.21 -2.20 -13.35
N VAL A 171 -2.67 -2.63 -12.17
CA VAL A 171 -3.34 -3.91 -11.99
C VAL A 171 -4.73 -3.71 -11.42
N GLY A 172 -5.58 -4.70 -11.64
CA GLY A 172 -6.97 -4.65 -11.22
C GLY A 172 -7.73 -5.86 -11.70
N TRP A 173 -8.96 -5.63 -12.13
CA TRP A 173 -9.83 -6.68 -12.64
C TRP A 173 -10.73 -6.19 -13.77
N GLY A 174 -11.32 -7.14 -14.50
CA GLY A 174 -12.37 -6.87 -15.47
C GLY A 174 -13.15 -8.14 -15.82
N GLY A 175 -14.25 -8.00 -16.54
CA GLY A 175 -15.09 -9.14 -16.91
C GLY A 175 -16.12 -8.84 -18.00
N PRO A 176 -16.79 -9.89 -18.50
CA PRO A 176 -17.71 -9.80 -19.64
C PRO A 176 -19.15 -9.44 -19.26
N ASN A 177 -19.46 -9.25 -17.97
CA ASN A 177 -20.83 -9.04 -17.52
C ASN A 177 -20.93 -7.91 -16.46
N PRO A 178 -21.92 -7.01 -16.56
CA PRO A 178 -22.17 -5.97 -15.55
C PRO A 178 -22.61 -6.49 -14.17
N SER A 179 -22.96 -7.77 -14.04
CA SER A 179 -23.24 -8.42 -12.75
C SER A 179 -21.98 -8.75 -11.93
N TYR A 180 -20.80 -8.30 -12.36
CA TYR A 180 -19.50 -8.50 -11.68
C TYR A 180 -19.16 -9.97 -11.37
N SER A 181 -19.61 -10.89 -12.23
CA SER A 181 -19.25 -12.30 -12.20
C SER A 181 -18.23 -12.63 -13.29
N ASN A 182 -17.52 -13.75 -13.13
CA ASN A 182 -16.52 -14.19 -14.10
C ASN A 182 -15.38 -13.16 -14.30
N LEU A 183 -14.93 -12.55 -13.20
CA LEU A 183 -13.90 -11.52 -13.21
C LEU A 183 -12.52 -12.12 -13.46
N ARG A 184 -11.63 -11.38 -14.08
CA ARG A 184 -10.24 -11.78 -14.33
C ARG A 184 -9.31 -10.72 -13.81
N ALA A 185 -8.22 -11.13 -13.17
CA ALA A 185 -7.12 -10.24 -12.85
C ALA A 185 -6.51 -9.69 -14.14
N LEU A 186 -6.38 -8.37 -14.22
CA LEU A 186 -5.86 -7.65 -15.39
C LEU A 186 -4.61 -6.84 -15.02
N ALA A 187 -3.72 -6.67 -16.01
CA ALA A 187 -2.67 -5.67 -16.01
C ALA A 187 -2.81 -4.77 -17.24
N TRP A 188 -2.84 -3.46 -17.04
CA TRP A 188 -2.68 -2.46 -18.08
C TRP A 188 -1.22 -2.02 -18.10
N ARG A 189 -0.56 -2.20 -19.24
CA ARG A 189 0.82 -1.78 -19.43
C ARG A 189 0.91 -0.72 -20.51
N ARG A 190 1.60 0.36 -20.20
CA ARG A 190 1.80 1.45 -21.15
C ARG A 190 2.80 1.04 -22.24
N VAL A 191 2.40 1.22 -23.50
CA VAL A 191 3.22 1.00 -24.69
C VAL A 191 3.09 2.23 -25.58
N ALA A 192 4.15 3.05 -25.61
CA ALA A 192 4.11 4.40 -26.18
C ALA A 192 2.93 5.22 -25.59
N SER A 193 2.03 5.72 -26.42
CA SER A 193 0.84 6.48 -26.00
C SER A 193 -0.39 5.63 -25.70
N ASN A 194 -0.32 4.30 -25.86
CA ASN A 194 -1.46 3.40 -25.72
C ASN A 194 -1.32 2.45 -24.53
N TRP A 195 -2.43 1.81 -24.18
CA TRP A 195 -2.49 0.75 -23.18
C TRP A 195 -2.57 -0.62 -23.84
N GLN A 196 -1.71 -1.53 -23.40
CA GLN A 196 -1.85 -2.94 -23.67
C GLN A 196 -2.47 -3.60 -22.45
N VAL A 197 -3.64 -4.21 -22.63
CA VAL A 197 -4.32 -4.96 -21.56
C VAL A 197 -3.89 -6.42 -21.61
N GLU A 198 -3.43 -6.94 -20.49
CA GLU A 198 -2.93 -8.30 -20.30
C GLU A 198 -3.84 -9.04 -19.29
N LEU A 199 -4.28 -10.25 -19.62
CA LEU A 199 -4.91 -11.16 -18.66
C LEU A 199 -3.82 -11.77 -17.78
N ILE A 200 -3.79 -11.40 -16.49
CA ILE A 200 -2.86 -11.97 -15.51
C ILE A 200 -3.28 -13.41 -15.19
N GLU A 201 -4.58 -13.62 -14.99
CA GLU A 201 -5.15 -14.90 -14.62
C GLU A 201 -6.32 -15.23 -15.56
N PRO A 202 -6.09 -15.98 -16.65
CA PRO A 202 -7.13 -16.28 -17.63
C PRO A 202 -8.05 -17.44 -17.20
N GLN A 203 -7.62 -18.29 -16.26
CA GLN A 203 -8.30 -19.55 -15.97
C GLN A 203 -9.33 -19.44 -14.84
N TYR A 204 -9.10 -18.56 -13.86
CA TYR A 204 -9.90 -18.50 -12.64
C TYR A 204 -10.43 -17.10 -12.37
N ASP A 205 -11.59 -17.06 -11.71
CA ASP A 205 -12.12 -15.83 -11.16
C ASP A 205 -11.11 -15.21 -10.21
N SER A 206 -10.76 -13.94 -10.42
CA SER A 206 -9.60 -13.34 -9.77
C SER A 206 -9.60 -11.82 -9.82
N GLN A 207 -8.85 -11.22 -8.89
CA GLN A 207 -8.53 -9.80 -8.87
C GLN A 207 -7.07 -9.59 -8.45
N ALA A 208 -6.37 -8.73 -9.18
CA ALA A 208 -5.07 -8.21 -8.73
C ALA A 208 -5.29 -6.88 -8.01
N VAL A 209 -4.82 -6.76 -6.77
CA VAL A 209 -5.12 -5.62 -5.90
C VAL A 209 -3.92 -4.69 -5.70
N ARG A 210 -2.70 -5.23 -5.78
CA ARG A 210 -1.45 -4.46 -5.70
C ARG A 210 -0.42 -5.02 -6.66
N VAL A 211 0.49 -4.15 -7.08
CA VAL A 211 1.66 -4.50 -7.88
C VAL A 211 2.90 -3.90 -7.22
N ASP A 212 4.04 -4.56 -7.37
CA ASP A 212 5.30 -4.04 -6.86
C ASP A 212 5.72 -2.76 -7.61
N PRO A 213 6.61 -1.93 -7.04
CA PRO A 213 7.02 -0.66 -7.65
C PRO A 213 7.63 -0.77 -9.06
N VAL A 214 8.04 -1.97 -9.49
CA VAL A 214 8.64 -2.25 -10.81
C VAL A 214 7.63 -2.82 -11.82
N GLY A 215 6.42 -3.22 -11.39
CA GLY A 215 5.40 -3.73 -12.29
C GLY A 215 5.59 -5.18 -12.75
N ARG A 216 6.30 -6.02 -11.97
CA ARG A 216 6.60 -7.42 -12.32
C ARG A 216 5.97 -8.44 -11.38
N ILE A 217 5.49 -8.00 -10.22
CA ILE A 217 4.87 -8.86 -9.23
C ILE A 217 3.53 -8.26 -8.87
N ALA A 218 2.46 -9.03 -9.04
CA ALA A 218 1.12 -8.65 -8.60
C ALA A 218 0.64 -9.61 -7.51
N ILE A 219 -0.21 -9.11 -6.62
CA ILE A 219 -0.86 -9.92 -5.59
C ILE A 219 -2.37 -9.67 -5.60
N GLY A 220 -3.11 -10.60 -5.01
CA GLY A 220 -4.53 -10.45 -4.78
C GLY A 220 -5.17 -11.77 -4.41
N TRP A 221 -6.25 -12.13 -5.07
CA TRP A 221 -6.97 -13.37 -4.81
C TRP A 221 -7.50 -14.00 -6.09
N GLY A 222 -7.76 -15.31 -6.04
CA GLY A 222 -8.44 -16.04 -7.09
C GLY A 222 -9.18 -17.27 -6.56
N ASN A 223 -10.11 -17.80 -7.35
CA ASN A 223 -10.87 -19.00 -6.99
C ASN A 223 -10.04 -20.25 -7.30
N SER A 224 -9.25 -20.72 -6.33
CA SER A 224 -8.35 -21.83 -6.56
C SER A 224 -9.08 -23.18 -6.60
N PRO A 225 -8.54 -24.19 -7.29
CA PRO A 225 -9.06 -25.55 -7.21
C PRO A 225 -9.06 -26.10 -5.78
N ALA A 226 -8.09 -25.70 -4.95
CA ALA A 226 -7.92 -26.19 -3.58
C ALA A 226 -8.95 -25.59 -2.62
N ALA A 227 -9.33 -24.32 -2.83
CA ALA A 227 -10.35 -23.64 -2.03
C ALA A 227 -11.79 -23.96 -2.51
N GLY A 228 -11.93 -24.63 -3.66
CA GLY A 228 -13.21 -25.02 -4.25
C GLY A 228 -13.87 -23.89 -5.08
N PRO A 229 -15.05 -24.15 -5.68
CA PRO A 229 -15.64 -23.29 -6.72
C PRO A 229 -15.90 -21.84 -6.28
N SER A 230 -16.08 -21.62 -4.98
CA SER A 230 -16.36 -20.31 -4.38
C SER A 230 -15.28 -19.85 -3.40
N GLY A 231 -14.18 -20.61 -3.26
CA GLY A 231 -13.14 -20.31 -2.29
C GLY A 231 -12.09 -19.38 -2.85
N ARG A 232 -11.99 -18.18 -2.28
CA ARG A 232 -10.89 -17.26 -2.58
C ARG A 232 -9.62 -17.74 -1.92
N GLU A 233 -8.53 -17.80 -2.67
CA GLU A 233 -7.19 -18.04 -2.15
C GLU A 233 -6.27 -16.89 -2.55
N ALA A 234 -5.39 -16.48 -1.64
CA ALA A 234 -4.40 -15.46 -1.88
C ALA A 234 -3.45 -15.88 -2.99
N VAL A 235 -3.15 -14.94 -3.90
CA VAL A 235 -2.32 -15.21 -5.08
C VAL A 235 -1.18 -14.24 -5.18
N TYR A 236 -0.06 -14.77 -5.66
CA TYR A 236 1.12 -14.05 -6.05
C TYR A 236 1.41 -14.39 -7.52
N TRP A 237 1.37 -13.39 -8.41
CA TRP A 237 1.69 -13.54 -9.82
C TRP A 237 3.04 -12.91 -10.14
N THR A 238 3.87 -13.61 -10.93
CA THR A 238 5.16 -13.12 -11.40
C THR A 238 5.16 -12.97 -12.92
N ARG A 239 5.68 -11.85 -13.41
CA ARG A 239 5.83 -11.59 -14.84
C ARG A 239 7.26 -11.93 -15.29
N GLY A 240 7.39 -12.92 -16.16
CA GLY A 240 8.66 -13.28 -16.77
C GLY A 240 9.17 -12.22 -17.74
N LEU A 241 10.45 -12.30 -18.13
CA LEU A 241 11.04 -11.38 -19.12
C LEU A 241 10.37 -11.46 -20.49
N ALA A 242 9.85 -12.65 -20.85
CA ALA A 242 9.07 -12.87 -22.06
C ALA A 242 7.65 -12.26 -21.99
N GLY A 243 7.25 -11.69 -20.85
CA GLY A 243 6.00 -10.97 -20.65
C GLY A 243 4.80 -11.79 -20.19
N SER A 244 4.96 -13.10 -20.00
CA SER A 244 3.88 -13.94 -19.46
C SER A 244 3.81 -13.87 -17.93
N TRP A 245 2.59 -13.85 -17.41
CA TRP A 245 2.30 -13.96 -15.98
C TRP A 245 2.24 -15.42 -15.55
N GLN A 246 2.81 -15.71 -14.39
CA GLN A 246 2.84 -17.02 -13.76
C GLN A 246 2.22 -16.92 -12.38
N ARG A 247 1.22 -17.76 -12.12
CA ARG A 247 0.49 -17.80 -10.85
C ARG A 247 1.21 -18.67 -9.83
N HIS A 248 1.20 -18.22 -8.58
CA HIS A 248 1.59 -18.98 -7.40
C HIS A 248 0.52 -18.79 -6.31
N TRP A 249 -0.16 -19.87 -5.93
CA TRP A 249 -1.12 -19.86 -4.83
C TRP A 249 -0.39 -19.76 -3.49
N LEU A 250 -0.88 -18.91 -2.59
CA LEU A 250 -0.23 -18.65 -1.31
C LEU A 250 -0.73 -19.54 -0.16
N GLY A 251 -1.87 -20.21 -0.31
CA GLY A 251 -2.52 -20.97 0.75
C GLY A 251 -3.25 -20.08 1.77
N ALA A 252 -3.91 -20.75 2.70
CA ALA A 252 -4.55 -20.16 3.87
C ALA A 252 -4.02 -20.84 5.14
N LEU A 253 -4.11 -20.14 6.28
CA LEU A 253 -3.70 -20.70 7.56
C LEU A 253 -4.48 -22.00 7.87
N PRO A 254 -3.84 -23.08 8.36
CA PRO A 254 -4.48 -24.39 8.54
C PRO A 254 -5.69 -24.41 9.49
N ASN A 255 -5.73 -23.48 10.45
CA ASN A 255 -6.82 -23.32 11.42
C ASN A 255 -7.97 -22.45 10.88
N THR A 256 -7.94 -22.07 9.61
CA THR A 256 -8.98 -21.27 8.96
C THR A 256 -9.71 -22.13 7.92
N GLN A 257 -10.94 -21.76 7.55
CA GLN A 257 -11.77 -22.53 6.60
C GLN A 257 -11.27 -22.44 5.13
N GLY A 258 -9.95 -22.42 4.91
CA GLY A 258 -9.29 -22.55 3.61
C GLY A 258 -9.26 -21.30 2.71
N MET A 259 -9.98 -20.22 3.05
CA MET A 259 -9.96 -18.99 2.26
C MET A 259 -8.84 -18.05 2.66
N SER A 260 -8.29 -17.29 1.71
CA SER A 260 -7.33 -16.23 1.97
C SER A 260 -7.33 -15.15 0.90
N GLN A 261 -6.84 -13.95 1.23
CA GLN A 261 -6.64 -12.85 0.29
C GLN A 261 -5.37 -12.07 0.64
N ALA A 262 -4.60 -11.68 -0.36
CA ALA A 262 -3.46 -10.79 -0.21
C ALA A 262 -3.86 -9.33 -0.44
N SER A 263 -3.32 -8.40 0.34
CA SER A 263 -3.64 -6.97 0.32
C SER A 263 -2.42 -6.05 0.23
N GLY A 264 -1.24 -6.48 0.72
CA GLY A 264 -0.01 -5.69 0.67
C GLY A 264 1.22 -6.53 0.32
N ILE A 265 2.23 -5.91 -0.30
CA ILE A 265 3.49 -6.56 -0.67
C ILE A 265 4.69 -5.66 -0.39
N ALA A 266 5.76 -6.24 0.16
CA ALA A 266 7.05 -5.61 0.38
C ALA A 266 8.19 -6.53 -0.08
N ARG A 267 9.31 -5.94 -0.51
CA ARG A 267 10.51 -6.69 -0.92
C ARG A 267 11.60 -6.53 0.13
N VAL A 268 11.87 -7.60 0.87
CA VAL A 268 12.87 -7.63 1.96
C VAL A 268 14.02 -8.54 1.57
N GLY A 269 15.11 -7.94 1.10
CA GLY A 269 16.26 -8.65 0.56
C GLY A 269 15.87 -9.52 -0.65
N PRO A 270 16.13 -10.84 -0.64
CA PRO A 270 15.76 -11.75 -1.72
C PRO A 270 14.31 -12.26 -1.63
N SER A 271 13.56 -11.89 -0.58
CA SER A 271 12.23 -12.41 -0.31
C SER A 271 11.15 -11.34 -0.52
N HIS A 272 9.94 -11.78 -0.83
CA HIS A 272 8.75 -10.93 -0.73
C HIS A 272 7.99 -11.26 0.55
N LEU A 273 7.60 -10.23 1.27
CA LEU A 273 6.59 -10.30 2.32
C LEU A 273 5.27 -9.89 1.71
N ILE A 274 4.25 -10.70 1.93
CA ILE A 274 2.89 -10.46 1.47
C ILE A 274 2.00 -10.51 2.69
N VAL A 275 1.09 -9.56 2.84
CA VAL A 275 0.17 -9.48 3.98
C VAL A 275 -1.26 -9.48 3.51
N GLY A 276 -2.17 -9.90 4.39
CA GLY A 276 -3.58 -10.05 4.07
C GLY A 276 -4.32 -10.74 5.21
N PHE A 277 -5.22 -11.66 4.86
CA PHE A 277 -5.92 -12.47 5.83
C PHE A 277 -6.21 -13.89 5.34
N SER A 278 -6.47 -14.78 6.28
CA SER A 278 -6.99 -16.12 6.05
C SER A 278 -8.28 -16.33 6.85
N GLY A 279 -9.29 -16.96 6.29
CA GLY A 279 -10.57 -17.21 6.93
C GLY A 279 -11.78 -16.69 6.16
N VAL A 280 -12.96 -16.87 6.76
CA VAL A 280 -14.25 -16.53 6.16
C VAL A 280 -15.12 -15.78 7.15
N PHE A 281 -16.06 -14.99 6.64
CA PHE A 281 -16.90 -14.13 7.47
C PHE A 281 -17.79 -14.88 8.46
N SER A 282 -18.25 -16.10 8.11
CA SER A 282 -19.02 -16.96 9.02
C SER A 282 -18.18 -17.60 10.12
N GLY A 283 -16.87 -17.41 10.11
CA GLY A 283 -15.91 -17.98 11.04
C GLY A 283 -14.90 -16.94 11.49
N VAL A 284 -13.69 -17.42 11.80
CA VAL A 284 -12.58 -16.56 12.20
C VAL A 284 -11.83 -16.07 10.95
N ILE A 285 -11.45 -14.79 10.96
CA ILE A 285 -10.55 -14.19 9.97
C ILE A 285 -9.28 -13.76 10.69
N LEU A 286 -8.13 -14.29 10.27
CA LEU A 286 -6.84 -14.05 10.92
C LEU A 286 -5.93 -13.21 10.02
N PRO A 287 -5.29 -12.14 10.55
CA PRO A 287 -4.32 -11.37 9.80
C PRO A 287 -3.12 -12.27 9.50
N THR A 288 -2.76 -12.38 8.23
CA THR A 288 -1.80 -13.38 7.75
C THR A 288 -0.65 -12.69 7.05
N ILE A 289 0.56 -13.21 7.25
CA ILE A 289 1.76 -12.87 6.50
C ILE A 289 2.29 -14.11 5.78
N TRP A 290 2.58 -13.97 4.49
CA TRP A 290 3.28 -14.96 3.67
C TRP A 290 4.67 -14.44 3.31
N ARG A 291 5.67 -15.32 3.43
CA ARG A 291 7.04 -15.09 2.98
C ARG A 291 7.32 -15.97 1.78
N VAL A 292 7.59 -15.33 0.65
CA VAL A 292 7.90 -16.00 -0.62
C VAL A 292 9.38 -15.78 -0.95
N LYS A 293 10.11 -16.86 -1.23
CA LYS A 293 11.53 -16.82 -1.61
C LYS A 293 11.75 -17.64 -2.88
N GLY A 294 11.93 -16.95 -4.02
CA GLY A 294 12.06 -17.61 -5.32
C GLY A 294 10.84 -18.47 -5.64
N HIS A 295 11.07 -19.75 -5.94
CA HIS A 295 10.03 -20.74 -6.25
C HIS A 295 9.68 -21.66 -5.07
N GLN A 296 10.12 -21.34 -3.86
CA GLN A 296 9.79 -22.14 -2.68
C GLN A 296 8.33 -21.96 -2.27
N LEU A 297 7.76 -22.99 -1.64
CA LEU A 297 6.44 -22.87 -1.02
C LEU A 297 6.44 -21.69 -0.04
N PRO A 298 5.35 -20.90 -0.01
CA PRO A 298 5.23 -19.77 0.88
C PRO A 298 5.28 -20.25 2.33
N GLN A 299 6.05 -19.56 3.16
CA GLN A 299 5.95 -19.72 4.61
C GLN A 299 4.89 -18.74 5.11
N MET A 300 3.83 -19.26 5.73
CA MET A 300 2.75 -18.43 6.27
C MET A 300 2.78 -18.41 7.80
N ALA A 301 2.38 -17.29 8.38
CA ALA A 301 2.19 -17.13 9.81
C ALA A 301 1.02 -16.19 10.09
N GLU A 302 0.39 -16.40 11.25
CA GLU A 302 -0.57 -15.48 11.83
C GLU A 302 0.15 -14.28 12.44
N LEU A 303 -0.40 -13.08 12.26
CA LEU A 303 0.00 -11.87 12.97
C LEU A 303 -0.79 -11.78 14.29
N PRO A 304 -0.18 -11.32 15.39
CA PRO A 304 -0.85 -11.29 16.70
C PRO A 304 -2.07 -10.37 16.68
N LEU A 305 -3.13 -10.75 17.40
CA LEU A 305 -4.32 -9.91 17.60
C LEU A 305 -4.17 -9.02 18.85
N LEU A 306 -4.89 -7.89 18.86
CA LEU A 306 -5.03 -7.09 20.08
C LEU A 306 -5.63 -7.94 21.22
N PRO A 307 -5.27 -7.70 22.49
CA PRO A 307 -5.86 -8.42 23.62
C PRO A 307 -7.40 -8.32 23.63
N GLY A 308 -8.09 -9.46 23.66
CA GLY A 308 -9.55 -9.53 23.66
C GLY A 308 -10.21 -9.60 22.27
N PHE A 309 -9.44 -9.44 21.20
CA PHE A 309 -9.93 -9.51 19.82
C PHE A 309 -9.81 -10.93 19.28
N THR A 310 -10.73 -11.32 18.39
CA THR A 310 -10.82 -12.70 17.86
C THR A 310 -10.54 -12.77 16.36
N SER A 311 -10.49 -11.65 15.66
CA SER A 311 -10.23 -11.60 14.22
C SER A 311 -9.50 -10.33 13.81
N GLY A 312 -8.92 -10.34 12.60
CA GLY A 312 -8.19 -9.20 12.06
C GLY A 312 -7.80 -9.37 10.60
N SER A 313 -7.37 -8.27 9.99
CA SER A 313 -6.83 -8.25 8.63
C SER A 313 -5.62 -7.34 8.55
N ALA A 314 -4.58 -7.76 7.82
CA ALA A 314 -3.44 -6.92 7.49
C ALA A 314 -3.64 -6.33 6.09
N ASN A 315 -3.77 -5.01 6.00
CA ASN A 315 -4.24 -4.34 4.80
C ASN A 315 -3.09 -3.70 3.99
N ALA A 316 -2.01 -3.28 4.65
CA ALA A 316 -0.83 -2.72 3.99
C ALA A 316 0.47 -2.97 4.78
N ILE A 317 1.63 -2.83 4.13
CA ILE A 317 2.96 -3.09 4.69
C ILE A 317 3.96 -2.05 4.15
N SER A 318 4.87 -1.56 5.01
CA SER A 318 5.97 -0.67 4.63
C SER A 318 6.97 -1.39 3.73
N LYS A 319 7.78 -0.63 2.97
CA LYS A 319 8.69 -1.19 1.96
C LYS A 319 9.75 -2.13 2.52
N ASP A 320 10.24 -1.81 3.71
CA ASP A 320 11.22 -2.59 4.46
C ASP A 320 10.60 -3.74 5.26
N GLY A 321 9.25 -3.79 5.31
CA GLY A 321 8.49 -4.76 6.08
C GLY A 321 8.58 -4.55 7.59
N SER A 322 9.06 -3.39 8.07
CA SER A 322 9.13 -3.13 9.51
C SER A 322 7.77 -2.80 10.12
N ARG A 323 6.81 -2.30 9.33
CA ARG A 323 5.47 -1.95 9.80
C ARG A 323 4.38 -2.50 8.90
N ILE A 324 3.37 -3.09 9.52
CA ILE A 324 2.12 -3.54 8.87
C ILE A 324 0.97 -2.81 9.55
N VAL A 325 -0.05 -2.46 8.77
CA VAL A 325 -1.27 -1.81 9.28
C VAL A 325 -2.52 -2.52 8.80
N GLY A 326 -3.61 -2.36 9.55
CA GLY A 326 -4.87 -3.02 9.26
C GLY A 326 -5.82 -2.93 10.44
N ASN A 327 -6.68 -3.93 10.63
CA ASN A 327 -7.70 -3.89 11.67
C ASN A 327 -7.72 -5.17 12.50
N CYS A 328 -8.20 -5.05 13.73
CA CYS A 328 -8.62 -6.17 14.57
C CYS A 328 -10.08 -5.93 14.98
N TRP A 329 -10.89 -6.98 15.08
CA TRP A 329 -12.26 -6.89 15.60
C TRP A 329 -12.61 -8.05 16.53
N ASP A 330 -13.56 -7.79 17.43
CA ASP A 330 -14.08 -8.76 18.39
C ASP A 330 -15.33 -9.48 17.83
N ALA A 331 -15.93 -10.34 18.65
CA ALA A 331 -17.14 -11.08 18.27
C ALA A 331 -18.38 -10.19 18.07
N ALA A 332 -18.35 -8.93 18.53
CA ALA A 332 -19.39 -7.94 18.32
C ALA A 332 -19.12 -7.05 17.10
N PHE A 333 -18.07 -7.35 16.33
CA PHE A 333 -17.61 -6.56 15.17
C PHE A 333 -17.24 -5.12 15.54
N VAL A 334 -16.69 -4.91 16.74
CA VAL A 334 -16.07 -3.64 17.10
C VAL A 334 -14.67 -3.61 16.51
N PHE A 335 -14.44 -2.75 15.52
CA PHE A 335 -13.16 -2.63 14.83
C PHE A 335 -12.19 -1.68 15.56
N GLN A 336 -10.90 -2.02 15.51
CA GLN A 336 -9.80 -1.19 15.96
C GLN A 336 -8.71 -1.14 14.89
N ALA A 337 -8.19 0.06 14.64
CA ALA A 337 -6.99 0.26 13.84
C ALA A 337 -5.76 -0.36 14.55
N CYS A 338 -5.12 -1.30 13.88
CA CYS A 338 -3.99 -2.07 14.39
C CYS A 338 -2.70 -1.70 13.64
N VAL A 339 -1.62 -1.52 14.39
CA VAL A 339 -0.25 -1.38 13.86
C VAL A 339 0.60 -2.53 14.39
N TRP A 340 1.20 -3.28 13.48
CA TRP A 340 2.15 -4.35 13.78
C TRP A 340 3.55 -3.88 13.44
N ASP A 341 4.40 -3.72 14.45
CA ASP A 341 5.81 -3.40 14.26
C ASP A 341 6.67 -4.65 14.39
N TYR A 342 7.62 -4.82 13.47
CA TYR A 342 8.60 -5.89 13.50
C TYR A 342 9.65 -5.63 14.57
N VAL A 343 9.89 -6.62 15.43
CA VAL A 343 10.90 -6.55 16.50
C VAL A 343 12.06 -7.46 16.12
N PRO A 344 13.22 -6.93 15.67
CA PRO A 344 14.34 -7.76 15.21
C PRO A 344 14.89 -8.70 16.28
N ALA A 345 14.84 -8.30 17.56
CA ALA A 345 15.35 -9.10 18.66
C ALA A 345 14.55 -10.41 18.88
N SER A 346 13.24 -10.39 18.63
CA SER A 346 12.38 -11.58 18.75
C SER A 346 12.11 -12.25 17.40
N GLY A 347 12.37 -11.55 16.29
CA GLY A 347 12.07 -12.03 14.94
C GLY A 347 10.57 -12.04 14.61
N SER A 348 9.76 -11.33 15.38
CA SER A 348 8.29 -11.38 15.33
C SER A 348 7.68 -9.97 15.30
N TYR A 349 6.41 -9.88 14.90
CA TYR A 349 5.64 -8.64 14.98
C TYR A 349 4.98 -8.48 16.35
N VAL A 350 4.84 -7.24 16.80
CA VAL A 350 4.06 -6.85 17.99
C VAL A 350 2.94 -5.94 17.55
N VAL A 351 1.71 -6.27 17.93
CA VAL A 351 0.51 -5.49 17.62
C VAL A 351 0.25 -4.42 18.68
N SER A 352 -0.27 -3.29 18.24
CA SER A 352 -0.64 -2.14 19.06
C SER A 352 -1.86 -1.43 18.47
N ASN A 353 -2.66 -0.78 19.31
CA ASN A 353 -3.78 0.05 18.86
C ASN A 353 -3.23 1.40 18.39
N LEU A 354 -3.65 1.85 17.20
CA LEU A 354 -3.16 3.11 16.62
C LEU A 354 -3.52 4.32 17.50
N LYS A 355 -4.74 4.39 18.03
CA LYS A 355 -5.17 5.51 18.88
C LYS A 355 -4.37 5.57 20.17
N ASP A 356 -4.17 4.43 20.83
CA ASP A 356 -3.38 4.38 22.08
C ASP A 356 -1.94 4.86 21.85
N ARG A 357 -1.35 4.54 20.69
CA ARG A 357 -0.03 5.04 20.31
C ARG A 357 0.00 6.54 20.09
N LEU A 358 -0.98 7.08 19.39
CA LEU A 358 -1.12 8.52 19.17
C LEU A 358 -1.29 9.25 20.51
N SER A 359 -2.16 8.74 21.38
CA SER A 359 -2.36 9.30 22.73
C SER A 359 -1.10 9.23 23.59
N ALA A 360 -0.34 8.14 23.53
CA ALA A 360 0.94 8.01 24.24
C ALA A 360 2.00 9.02 23.75
N LEU A 361 1.88 9.50 22.51
CA LEU A 361 2.70 10.56 21.92
C LEU A 361 2.10 11.97 22.14
N GLY A 362 1.02 12.09 22.91
CA GLY A 362 0.36 13.35 23.24
C GLY A 362 -0.61 13.86 22.18
N VAL A 363 -0.98 13.05 21.19
CA VAL A 363 -1.94 13.41 20.14
C VAL A 363 -3.36 13.10 20.61
N THR A 364 -4.13 14.15 20.89
CA THR A 364 -5.55 14.06 21.31
C THR A 364 -6.53 14.29 20.17
N ALA A 365 -6.06 14.65 18.97
CA ALA A 365 -6.94 14.93 17.83
C ALA A 365 -7.72 13.69 17.31
N ALA A 366 -7.29 12.48 17.69
CA ALA A 366 -8.00 11.23 17.43
C ALA A 366 -9.05 10.90 18.51
N ASP A 367 -9.16 11.71 19.56
CA ASP A 367 -10.15 11.51 20.62
C ASP A 367 -11.56 11.71 20.04
N GLY A 368 -12.50 10.84 20.42
CA GLY A 368 -13.86 10.82 19.85
C GLY A 368 -13.99 10.15 18.47
N TRP A 369 -12.88 9.84 17.77
CA TRP A 369 -12.94 9.09 16.51
C TRP A 369 -13.11 7.58 16.74
N THR A 370 -13.86 6.91 15.88
CA THR A 370 -13.85 5.44 15.74
C THR A 370 -13.12 5.06 14.45
N LEU A 371 -11.92 4.49 14.54
CA LEU A 371 -11.10 4.11 13.38
C LEU A 371 -11.40 2.67 12.98
N TRP A 372 -12.34 2.47 12.07
CA TRP A 372 -12.85 1.14 11.71
C TRP A 372 -12.19 0.52 10.46
N HIS A 373 -11.47 1.31 9.64
CA HIS A 373 -10.72 0.76 8.50
C HIS A 373 -9.38 1.45 8.29
N THR A 374 -8.28 0.73 8.50
CA THR A 374 -6.93 1.20 8.15
C THR A 374 -6.53 0.65 6.78
N SER A 375 -6.38 1.50 5.76
CA SER A 375 -6.26 1.07 4.36
C SER A 375 -4.83 1.10 3.80
N GLY A 376 -3.95 1.95 4.36
CA GLY A 376 -2.63 2.20 3.77
C GLY A 376 -1.56 2.65 4.75
N VAL A 377 -0.32 2.40 4.37
CA VAL A 377 0.89 2.91 5.03
C VAL A 377 1.92 3.31 3.97
N SER A 378 2.65 4.40 4.19
CA SER A 378 3.73 4.88 3.31
C SER A 378 4.92 3.90 3.26
N GLU A 379 5.80 4.03 2.25
CA GLU A 379 6.95 3.12 2.08
C GLU A 379 7.90 3.14 3.28
N ASP A 380 8.02 4.28 3.96
CA ASP A 380 8.84 4.47 5.17
C ASP A 380 8.11 4.13 6.48
N GLY A 381 6.82 3.75 6.41
CA GLY A 381 6.04 3.39 7.59
C GLY A 381 5.47 4.57 8.39
N SER A 382 5.81 5.82 8.04
CA SER A 382 5.54 6.99 8.90
C SER A 382 4.15 7.58 8.76
N VAL A 383 3.48 7.39 7.62
CA VAL A 383 2.13 7.92 7.37
C VAL A 383 1.16 6.77 7.15
N ILE A 384 0.08 6.77 7.92
CA ILE A 384 -0.99 5.77 7.87
C ILE A 384 -2.29 6.47 7.47
N CYS A 385 -3.12 5.84 6.64
CA CYS A 385 -4.44 6.36 6.30
C CYS A 385 -5.54 5.32 6.45
N GLY A 386 -6.78 5.80 6.51
CA GLY A 386 -7.94 4.95 6.61
C GLY A 386 -9.25 5.73 6.64
N SER A 387 -10.32 5.02 6.97
CA SER A 387 -11.65 5.57 7.17
C SER A 387 -12.12 5.32 8.60
N GLY A 388 -12.92 6.23 9.11
CA GLY A 388 -13.44 6.20 10.48
C GLY A 388 -14.70 7.02 10.60
N THR A 389 -15.30 7.00 11.79
CA THR A 389 -16.41 7.90 12.14
C THR A 389 -15.85 8.99 13.03
N ASN A 390 -16.06 10.25 12.63
CA ASN A 390 -15.56 11.43 13.34
C ASN A 390 -16.43 11.74 14.59
N PRO A 391 -16.02 12.67 15.47
CA PRO A 391 -16.77 13.02 16.69
C PRO A 391 -18.17 13.59 16.44
N GLN A 392 -18.46 14.02 15.21
CA GLN A 392 -19.77 14.52 14.78
C GLN A 392 -20.71 13.36 14.36
N GLY A 393 -20.17 12.15 14.19
CA GLY A 393 -20.92 10.97 13.77
C GLY A 393 -20.89 10.71 12.26
N ASP A 394 -20.09 11.47 11.51
CA ASP A 394 -19.97 11.33 10.06
C ASP A 394 -18.80 10.40 9.69
N ASP A 395 -18.96 9.63 8.62
CA ASP A 395 -17.89 8.81 8.05
C ASP A 395 -16.89 9.70 7.30
N GLU A 396 -15.61 9.61 7.67
CA GLU A 396 -14.58 10.49 7.14
C GLU A 396 -13.25 9.74 6.96
N GLY A 397 -12.53 10.06 5.89
CA GLY A 397 -11.14 9.67 5.71
C GLY A 397 -10.23 10.33 6.74
N TRP A 398 -9.20 9.63 7.19
CA TRP A 398 -8.21 10.14 8.12
C TRP A 398 -6.78 9.80 7.68
N ALA A 399 -5.83 10.59 8.18
CA ALA A 399 -4.41 10.32 8.10
C ALA A 399 -3.76 10.47 9.49
N ALA A 400 -2.74 9.67 9.76
CA ALA A 400 -1.97 9.74 11.00
C ALA A 400 -0.47 9.68 10.69
N ASP A 401 0.30 10.58 11.29
CA ASP A 401 1.75 10.47 11.32
C ASP A 401 2.17 9.73 12.58
N LEU A 402 2.95 8.67 12.40
CA LEU A 402 3.41 7.81 13.47
C LEU A 402 4.92 7.54 13.26
N PRO A 403 5.81 8.20 14.02
CA PRO A 403 7.26 8.04 13.86
C PRO A 403 7.79 6.62 14.14
#